data_AF-W4FE75-F1
#
_entry.id   AF-W4FE75-F1
#
_cell.length_a   1.000
_cell.length_b   1.000
_cell.length_c   1.000
_cell.angle_alpha   90.00
_cell.angle_beta   90.00
_cell.angle_gamma   90.00
#
_symmetry.space_group_name_H-M   'P 1'
#
loop_
_entity.id
_entity.type
_entity.pdbx_description
1 polymer ?
#
loop_
_entity_poly.entity_id
_entity_poly.type
_entity_poly.pdbx_seq_one_letter_code
_entity_poly.pdbx_strand_id
1 'polypeptide(L)'
;MAWSDIRDVYRDLIVRKVLPALKSSWRWPSGVETGTVFLQQDNARPHIAPEDPAFVSAASDGGWDIQMRNQPPQSPDLNVLDLGFFNSIQALQQSLECQTMGELIVLL
;
A
#
# COMPACT_ATOMS: atom_id res chain seq x y z
N MET A 1 2.61 -15.86 -17.63
CA MET A 1 1.82 -14.74 -17.09
C MET A 1 2.39 -13.46 -17.66
N ALA A 2 1.61 -12.69 -18.40
CA ALA A 2 2.05 -11.43 -18.97
C ALA A 2 2.06 -10.34 -17.88
N TRP A 3 2.87 -9.30 -18.07
CA TRP A 3 2.92 -8.17 -17.11
C TRP A 3 1.60 -7.42 -17.00
N SER A 4 0.75 -7.48 -18.03
CA SER A 4 -0.63 -7.00 -17.99
C SER A 4 -1.44 -7.70 -16.90
N ASP A 5 -1.29 -9.02 -16.77
CA ASP A 5 -2.07 -9.83 -15.84
C ASP A 5 -1.73 -9.49 -14.39
N ILE A 6 -0.45 -9.24 -14.09
CA ILE A 6 0.01 -8.87 -12.74
C ILE A 6 -0.47 -7.46 -12.38
N ARG A 7 -0.47 -6.53 -13.34
CA ARG A 7 -0.97 -5.17 -13.12
C ARG A 7 -2.47 -5.16 -12.82
N ASP A 8 -3.24 -6.00 -13.52
CA ASP A 8 -4.67 -6.13 -13.26
C ASP A 8 -4.94 -6.73 -11.88
N VAL A 9 -4.18 -7.75 -11.46
CA VAL A 9 -4.23 -8.29 -10.10
C VAL A 9 -3.86 -7.24 -9.05
N TYR A 10 -2.83 -6.43 -9.30
CA TYR A 10 -2.43 -5.34 -8.41
C TYR A 10 -3.52 -4.28 -8.28
N ARG A 11 -4.09 -3.82 -9.41
CA ARG A 11 -5.24 -2.90 -9.43
C ARG A 11 -6.39 -3.45 -8.61
N ASP A 12 -6.75 -4.70 -8.83
CA ASP A 12 -7.85 -5.35 -8.12
C ASP A 12 -7.59 -5.46 -6.62
N LEU A 13 -6.35 -5.72 -6.21
CA LEU A 13 -5.95 -5.70 -4.80
C LEU A 13 -6.14 -4.31 -4.19
N ILE A 14 -5.66 -3.26 -4.84
CA ILE A 14 -5.82 -1.88 -4.35
C ILE A 14 -7.30 -1.51 -4.24
N VAL A 15 -8.07 -1.73 -5.30
CA VAL A 15 -9.46 -1.30 -5.39
C VAL A 15 -10.37 -2.10 -4.45
N ARG A 16 -10.21 -3.43 -4.38
CA ARG A 16 -11.14 -4.30 -3.64
C ARG A 16 -10.72 -4.60 -2.22
N LYS A 17 -9.46 -4.37 -1.85
CA LYS A 17 -8.94 -4.69 -0.51
C LYS A 17 -8.38 -3.47 0.20
N VAL A 18 -7.40 -2.79 -0.41
CA VAL A 18 -6.68 -1.69 0.26
C VAL A 18 -7.58 -0.48 0.49
N LEU A 19 -8.25 0.02 -0.54
CA LEU A 19 -9.10 1.21 -0.42
C LEU A 19 -10.26 1.02 0.58
N PRO A 20 -11.02 -0.10 0.56
CA PRO A 20 -12.05 -0.34 1.57
C PRO A 20 -11.48 -0.40 3.00
N ALA A 21 -10.37 -1.10 3.20
CA ALA A 21 -9.74 -1.22 4.52
C ALA A 21 -9.20 0.14 5.01
N LEU A 22 -8.64 0.94 4.11
CA LEU A 22 -8.21 2.30 4.40
C LEU A 22 -9.40 3.14 4.84
N LYS A 23 -10.47 3.21 4.04
CA LYS A 23 -11.66 4.04 4.35
C LYS A 23 -12.33 3.64 5.67
N SER A 24 -12.39 2.36 6.01
CA SER A 24 -13.00 1.89 7.27
C SER A 24 -12.14 2.19 8.50
N SER A 25 -10.82 2.18 8.33
CA SER A 25 -9.86 2.22 9.44
C SER A 25 -9.21 3.58 9.64
N TRP A 26 -9.34 4.49 8.65
CA TRP A 26 -8.74 5.81 8.70
C TRP A 26 -9.23 6.59 9.92
N ARG A 27 -8.29 7.31 10.53
CA ARG A 27 -8.53 8.20 11.66
C ARG A 27 -7.85 9.51 11.34
N TRP A 28 -8.63 10.58 11.31
CA TRP A 28 -8.07 11.90 11.12
C TRP A 28 -7.30 12.35 12.38
N PRO A 29 -6.21 13.12 12.21
CA PRO A 29 -5.58 13.82 13.32
C PRO A 29 -6.58 14.70 14.06
N SER A 30 -6.33 14.94 15.36
CA SER A 30 -7.20 15.79 16.17
C SER A 30 -7.39 17.18 15.54
N GLY A 31 -8.64 17.62 15.42
CA GLY A 31 -9.00 18.91 14.82
C GLY A 31 -9.07 18.89 13.28
N VAL A 32 -8.90 17.74 12.64
CA VAL A 32 -9.10 17.54 11.20
C VAL A 32 -10.28 16.59 11.01
N GLU A 33 -11.23 16.96 10.14
CA GLU A 33 -12.40 16.12 9.82
C GLU A 33 -12.37 15.61 8.37
N THR A 34 -11.54 16.22 7.53
CA THR A 34 -11.39 15.88 6.11
C THR A 34 -10.03 16.36 5.58
N GLY A 35 -9.60 15.81 4.45
CA GLY A 35 -8.36 16.18 3.77
C GLY A 35 -7.99 15.20 2.66
N THR A 36 -6.85 15.44 2.02
CA THR A 36 -6.30 14.52 1.03
C THR A 36 -5.50 13.41 1.72
N VAL A 37 -5.77 12.16 1.35
CA VAL A 37 -4.97 11.00 1.76
C VAL A 37 -4.05 10.62 0.61
N PHE A 38 -2.74 10.60 0.86
CA PHE A 38 -1.77 10.17 -0.13
C PHE A 38 -1.42 8.68 0.04
N LEU A 39 -1.69 7.88 -0.99
CA LEU A 39 -1.29 6.49 -1.08
C LEU A 39 0.01 6.40 -1.88
N GLN A 40 1.12 6.12 -1.21
CA GLN A 40 2.43 6.01 -1.86
C GLN A 40 2.68 4.62 -2.43
N GLN A 41 3.31 4.55 -3.60
CA GLN A 41 3.88 3.34 -4.21
C GLN A 41 5.23 3.65 -4.88
N ASP A 42 6.04 2.64 -5.18
CA ASP A 42 7.25 2.80 -6.01
C ASP A 42 6.93 2.71 -7.52
N ASN A 43 7.96 2.77 -8.37
CA ASN A 43 7.81 2.67 -9.83
C ASN A 43 7.98 1.24 -10.38
N ALA A 44 7.69 0.19 -9.61
CA ALA A 44 7.75 -1.17 -10.11
C ALA A 44 6.80 -1.38 -11.31
N ARG A 45 7.23 -2.15 -12.30
CA ARG A 45 6.49 -2.36 -13.57
C ARG A 45 5.02 -2.81 -13.42
N PRO A 46 4.66 -3.63 -12.41
CA PRO A 46 3.28 -4.04 -12.21
C PRO A 46 2.38 -2.97 -11.59
N HIS A 47 2.94 -1.89 -11.05
CA HIS A 47 2.15 -0.83 -10.44
C HIS A 47 1.31 -0.07 -11.47
N ILE A 48 0.18 0.45 -10.99
CA ILE A 48 -0.75 1.22 -11.82
C ILE A 48 -0.32 2.68 -11.88
N ALA A 49 -0.73 3.38 -12.93
CA ALA A 49 -0.58 4.83 -12.96
C ALA A 49 -1.48 5.47 -11.90
N PRO A 50 -1.08 6.60 -11.29
CA PRO A 50 -1.96 7.34 -10.37
C PRO A 50 -3.31 7.72 -10.96
N GLU A 51 -3.37 7.87 -12.29
CA GLU A 51 -4.55 8.21 -13.06
C GLU A 51 -5.37 6.98 -13.51
N ASP A 52 -5.05 5.78 -13.02
CA ASP A 52 -5.80 4.57 -13.38
C ASP A 52 -7.30 4.76 -13.09
N PRO A 53 -8.20 4.64 -14.09
CA PRO A 53 -9.60 5.02 -13.92
C PRO A 53 -10.34 4.24 -12.82
N ALA A 54 -10.02 2.96 -12.65
CA ALA A 54 -10.66 2.13 -11.64
C ALA A 54 -10.21 2.55 -10.24
N PHE A 55 -8.92 2.87 -10.07
CA PHE A 55 -8.41 3.46 -8.84
C PHE A 55 -9.08 4.81 -8.56
N VAL A 56 -9.04 5.77 -9.48
CA VAL A 56 -9.59 7.12 -9.28
C VAL A 56 -11.07 7.09 -8.91
N SER A 57 -11.85 6.24 -9.58
CA SER A 57 -13.27 6.08 -9.26
C SER A 57 -13.48 5.52 -7.86
N ALA A 58 -12.74 4.49 -7.46
CA ALA A 58 -12.88 3.90 -6.13
C ALA A 58 -12.31 4.80 -5.02
N ALA A 59 -11.26 5.56 -5.32
CA ALA A 59 -10.58 6.47 -4.43
C ALA A 59 -11.45 7.69 -4.07
N SER A 60 -12.26 8.17 -5.01
CA SER A 60 -13.18 9.31 -4.82
C SER A 60 -14.57 8.95 -4.29
N ASP A 61 -14.92 7.66 -4.33
CA ASP A 61 -16.22 7.18 -3.87
C ASP A 61 -16.48 7.52 -2.38
N GLY A 62 -17.71 7.95 -2.08
CA GLY A 62 -18.11 8.35 -0.73
C GLY A 62 -17.53 9.70 -0.26
N GLY A 63 -17.10 10.57 -1.17
CA GLY A 63 -16.58 11.91 -0.85
C GLY A 63 -15.13 11.92 -0.36
N TRP A 64 -14.40 10.83 -0.58
CA TRP A 64 -12.98 10.72 -0.26
C TRP A 64 -12.13 11.48 -1.28
N ASP A 65 -10.99 12.01 -0.83
CA ASP A 65 -9.92 12.52 -1.70
C ASP A 65 -8.66 11.69 -1.44
N ILE A 66 -8.55 10.55 -2.12
CA ILE A 66 -7.39 9.67 -2.01
C ILE A 66 -6.58 9.77 -3.30
N GLN A 67 -5.32 10.16 -3.20
CA GLN A 67 -4.42 10.36 -4.34
C GLN A 67 -3.23 9.42 -4.27
N MET A 68 -2.96 8.73 -5.37
CA MET A 68 -1.79 7.89 -5.49
C MET A 68 -0.56 8.75 -5.82
N ARG A 69 0.58 8.44 -5.19
CA ARG A 69 1.86 9.13 -5.43
C ARG A 69 2.96 8.12 -5.66
N ASN A 70 3.67 8.31 -6.77
CA ASN A 70 4.85 7.52 -7.05
C ASN A 70 6.07 8.14 -6.37
N GLN A 71 6.86 7.29 -5.73
CA GLN A 71 8.15 7.65 -5.18
C GLN A 71 9.14 8.03 -6.31
N PRO A 72 10.13 8.89 -6.05
CA PRO A 72 11.23 9.09 -6.99
C PRO A 72 11.95 7.77 -7.34
N PRO A 73 12.43 7.60 -8.58
CA PRO A 73 13.14 6.39 -8.97
C PRO A 73 14.40 6.12 -8.12
N GLN A 74 14.61 4.87 -7.72
CA GLN A 74 15.79 4.40 -6.99
C GLN A 74 16.01 5.07 -5.62
N SER A 75 14.95 5.48 -4.93
CA SER A 75 15.05 6.19 -3.65
C SER A 75 14.43 5.41 -2.49
N PRO A 76 14.85 4.16 -2.19
CA PRO A 76 14.24 3.32 -1.15
C PRO A 76 14.23 3.97 0.24
N ASP A 77 15.13 4.93 0.48
CA ASP A 77 15.17 5.80 1.66
C ASP A 77 13.96 6.73 1.82
N LEU A 78 13.10 6.84 0.81
CA LEU A 78 11.86 7.62 0.85
C LEU A 78 10.61 6.76 1.10
N ASN A 79 10.76 5.46 1.40
CA ASN A 79 9.66 4.56 1.72
C ASN A 79 9.74 4.10 3.18
N VAL A 80 8.80 4.56 3.99
CA VAL A 80 8.71 4.19 5.42
C VAL A 80 8.53 2.69 5.63
N LEU A 81 7.91 1.98 4.67
CA LEU A 81 7.72 0.54 4.75
C LEU A 81 9.07 -0.19 4.61
N ASP A 82 9.91 0.23 3.68
CA ASP A 82 11.25 -0.35 3.47
C ASP A 82 12.19 0.01 4.62
N LEU A 83 12.15 1.25 5.11
CA LEU A 83 13.04 1.71 6.17
C LEU A 83 12.71 1.14 7.55
N GLY A 84 11.43 0.99 7.89
CA GLY A 84 10.99 0.63 9.23
C GLY A 84 10.32 -0.73 9.29
N PHE A 85 9.18 -0.85 8.61
CA PHE A 85 8.27 -1.98 8.83
C PHE A 85 8.81 -3.31 8.32
N PHE A 86 9.31 -3.38 7.08
CA PHE A 86 9.88 -4.62 6.56
C PHE A 86 11.19 -4.98 7.26
N ASN A 87 12.00 -3.98 7.63
CA ASN A 87 13.18 -4.19 8.45
C ASN A 87 12.83 -4.79 9.83
N SER A 88 11.76 -4.34 10.48
CA SER A 88 11.34 -4.91 11.77
C SER A 88 10.79 -6.34 11.63
N ILE A 89 10.03 -6.63 10.58
CA ILE A 89 9.56 -8.00 10.27
C ILE A 89 10.76 -8.93 10.05
N GLN A 90 11.76 -8.48 9.30
CA GLN A 90 12.97 -9.28 9.04
C GLN A 90 13.76 -9.52 10.34
N ALA A 91 13.89 -8.52 11.20
CA ALA A 91 14.52 -8.67 12.51
C ALA A 91 13.76 -9.65 13.42
N LEU A 92 12.42 -9.64 13.38
CA LEU A 92 11.58 -10.60 14.10
C LEU A 92 11.78 -12.02 13.58
N GLN A 93 11.76 -12.20 12.25
CA GLN A 93 12.00 -13.50 11.62
C GLN A 93 13.36 -14.08 12.05
N GLN A 94 14.41 -13.26 12.07
CA GLN A 94 15.75 -13.68 12.46
C GLN A 94 15.87 -13.97 13.96
N SER A 95 15.26 -13.15 14.81
CA SER A 95 15.37 -13.31 16.27
C SER A 95 14.56 -14.49 16.81
N LEU A 96 13.48 -14.87 16.14
CA LEU A 96 12.61 -16.00 16.51
C LEU A 96 12.86 -17.26 15.69
N GLU A 97 13.90 -17.25 14.84
CA GLU A 97 14.30 -18.35 13.97
C GLU A 97 13.14 -18.94 13.13
N CYS A 98 12.18 -18.10 12.71
CA CYS A 98 11.04 -18.54 11.93
C CYS A 98 11.50 -19.16 10.60
N GLN A 99 11.12 -20.41 10.37
CA GLN A 99 11.48 -21.19 9.18
C GLN A 99 10.36 -21.20 8.15
N THR A 100 9.14 -20.80 8.53
CA THR A 100 7.98 -20.79 7.63
C THR A 100 7.25 -19.46 7.62
N MET A 101 6.54 -19.17 6.52
CA MET A 101 5.65 -18.00 6.47
C MET A 101 4.51 -18.11 7.49
N GLY A 102 4.04 -19.32 7.80
CA GLY A 102 2.98 -19.52 8.78
C GLY A 102 3.40 -19.09 10.19
N GLU A 103 4.63 -19.43 10.58
CA GLU A 103 5.22 -18.98 11.85
C GLU A 103 5.34 -17.46 11.90
N LEU A 104 5.80 -16.84 10.81
CA LEU A 104 5.93 -15.39 10.74
C LEU A 104 4.58 -14.67 10.82
N ILE A 105 3.54 -15.18 10.13
CA ILE A 105 2.20 -14.57 10.11
C ILE A 105 1.57 -14.56 11.50
N VAL A 106 1.80 -15.58 12.32
CA VAL A 106 1.25 -15.64 13.69
C VAL A 106 1.86 -14.57 14.61
N LEU A 107 2.99 -13.98 14.22
CA LEU A 107 3.73 -12.98 15.00
C LEU A 107 3.40 -11.53 14.62
N LEU A 108 2.65 -11.30 13.53
CA LEU A 108 2.26 -9.98 13.02
C LEU A 108 0.83 -9.63 13.41
#